data_AF-A0A5C6TG86-F1
#
_entry.id   AF-A0A5C6TG86-F1
#
_cell.length_a   1.000
_cell.length_b   1.000
_cell.length_c   1.000
_cell.angle_alpha   90.00
_cell.angle_beta   90.00
_cell.angle_gamma   90.00
#
_symmetry.space_group_name_H-M   'P 1'
#
loop_
_entity.id
_entity.type
_entity.pdbx_description
1 polymer ?
#
loop_
_entity_poly.entity_id
_entity_poly.type
_entity_poly.pdbx_seq_one_letter_code
_entity_poly.pdbx_strand_id
1 'polypeptide(L)'
;MAPQPHSFLLHLVGSGKFSDFTLICKDREFKLHQVIVCPQSPVISAALHSGFEETTSKVVNVNEFDVATVQSMVTFLYTGDYELAPETEKPVQVKDRDKKSEDDEVHGDEDKMSEDSFASSEETEDKTAEKIISHLRVNAIADYYNIAKLGKLSNSKIEAILRDDLNFLIIPQVIQEMSISNRDADLRSLIASATAKYIEELTSSQVLRALDLEHNLAIEILEACGRRIQKLVEDVSTARELRQVQERVRTLSIAKISSAIDLLKKTSRCRHCNNLFGCYIEEPASVLTGVSAYVLRCESCGCRHS
;
A
#
# COMPACT_ATOMS: atom_id res chain seq x y z
N MET A 1 -9.03 -20.90 -5.28
CA MET A 1 -7.93 -21.61 -4.60
C MET A 1 -6.65 -20.90 -4.98
N ALA A 2 -5.87 -20.41 -4.01
CA ALA A 2 -4.53 -19.89 -4.31
C ALA A 2 -3.68 -21.05 -4.87
N PRO A 3 -2.88 -20.84 -5.93
CA PRO A 3 -2.02 -21.87 -6.47
C PRO A 3 -1.03 -22.31 -5.40
N GLN A 4 -0.94 -23.61 -5.10
CA GLN A 4 0.09 -24.10 -4.19
C GLN A 4 1.45 -24.02 -4.87
N PRO A 5 2.49 -23.47 -4.21
CA PRO A 5 3.81 -23.36 -4.79
C PRO A 5 4.31 -24.76 -5.14
N HIS A 6 4.70 -24.95 -6.39
CA HIS A 6 5.24 -26.21 -6.89
C HIS A 6 6.66 -26.40 -6.36
N SER A 7 6.79 -26.76 -5.08
CA SER A 7 8.06 -26.93 -4.36
C SER A 7 9.07 -27.83 -5.11
N PHE A 8 8.58 -28.82 -5.86
CA PHE A 8 9.40 -29.67 -6.71
C PHE A 8 10.07 -28.93 -7.88
N LEU A 9 9.39 -27.95 -8.49
CA LEU A 9 9.94 -27.19 -9.61
C LEU A 9 11.10 -26.29 -9.15
N LEU A 10 11.03 -25.69 -7.96
CA LEU A 10 12.17 -24.98 -7.37
C LEU A 10 13.36 -25.90 -7.07
N HIS A 11 13.09 -27.12 -6.61
CA HIS A 11 14.15 -28.11 -6.41
C HIS A 11 14.86 -28.47 -7.73
N LEU A 12 14.16 -28.48 -8.87
CA LEU A 12 14.80 -28.68 -10.18
C LEU A 12 15.77 -27.54 -10.52
N VAL A 13 15.41 -26.28 -10.23
CA VAL A 13 16.31 -25.13 -10.40
C VAL A 13 17.56 -25.28 -9.51
N GLY A 14 17.38 -25.56 -8.22
CA GLY A 14 18.49 -25.68 -7.28
C GLY A 14 19.43 -26.85 -7.57
N SER A 15 18.89 -27.98 -8.05
CA SER A 15 19.69 -29.16 -8.40
C SER A 15 20.28 -29.11 -9.81
N GLY A 16 19.71 -28.31 -10.73
CA GLY A 16 20.08 -28.27 -12.15
C GLY A 16 19.80 -29.57 -12.92
N LYS A 17 19.08 -30.52 -12.33
CA LYS A 17 18.79 -31.79 -13.00
C LYS A 17 17.86 -31.56 -14.19
N PHE A 18 18.24 -32.10 -15.35
CA PHE A 18 17.52 -31.98 -16.63
C PHE A 18 17.52 -30.56 -17.22
N SER A 19 18.37 -29.65 -16.72
CA SER A 19 18.57 -28.35 -17.36
C SER A 19 19.15 -28.51 -18.76
N ASP A 20 18.64 -27.74 -19.70
CA ASP A 20 18.99 -27.74 -21.12
C ASP A 20 19.44 -26.36 -21.61
N PHE A 21 19.59 -25.39 -20.70
CA PHE A 21 20.31 -24.13 -20.91
C PHE A 21 20.75 -23.49 -19.58
N THR A 22 21.68 -22.54 -19.66
CA THR A 22 22.17 -21.77 -18.51
C THR A 22 21.93 -20.28 -18.73
N LEU A 23 21.42 -19.59 -17.72
CA LEU A 23 21.39 -18.13 -17.66
C LEU A 23 22.49 -17.65 -16.71
N ILE A 24 23.33 -16.74 -17.15
CA ILE A 24 24.46 -16.22 -16.37
C ILE A 24 24.20 -14.76 -16.06
N CYS A 25 24.23 -14.40 -14.77
CA CYS A 25 24.14 -13.02 -14.31
C CYS A 25 25.34 -12.74 -13.41
N LYS A 26 26.25 -11.88 -13.87
CA LYS A 26 27.56 -11.65 -13.23
C LYS A 26 28.27 -12.99 -13.00
N ASP A 27 28.65 -13.30 -11.77
CA ASP A 27 29.36 -14.53 -11.41
C ASP A 27 28.42 -15.70 -11.05
N ARG A 28 27.09 -15.53 -11.20
CA ARG A 28 26.10 -16.54 -10.82
C ARG A 28 25.48 -17.21 -12.03
N GLU A 29 25.52 -18.54 -12.02
CA GLU A 29 24.88 -19.39 -13.02
C GLU A 29 23.53 -19.92 -12.53
N PHE A 30 22.54 -19.89 -13.42
CA PHE A 30 21.22 -20.47 -13.23
C PHE A 30 21.02 -21.58 -14.28
N LYS A 31 20.97 -22.84 -13.84
CA LYS A 31 20.69 -23.99 -14.71
C LYS A 31 19.18 -24.17 -14.86
N LEU A 32 18.66 -23.95 -16.05
CA LEU A 32 17.23 -23.79 -16.32
C LEU A 32 16.71 -24.74 -17.40
N HIS A 33 15.39 -24.80 -17.52
CA HIS A 33 14.65 -25.72 -18.40
C HIS A 33 13.88 -24.93 -19.46
N GLN A 34 14.21 -25.11 -20.74
CA GLN A 34 13.59 -24.39 -21.85
C GLN A 34 12.10 -24.63 -21.90
N VAL A 35 11.66 -25.87 -21.62
CA VAL A 35 10.23 -26.24 -21.60
C VAL A 35 9.42 -25.45 -20.55
N ILE A 36 10.06 -24.93 -19.51
CA ILE A 36 9.40 -24.10 -18.48
C ILE A 36 9.54 -22.61 -18.83
N VAL A 37 10.72 -22.18 -19.25
CA VAL A 37 11.05 -20.75 -19.43
C VAL A 37 10.57 -20.19 -20.77
N CYS A 38 10.84 -20.86 -21.89
CA CYS A 38 10.55 -20.35 -23.23
C CYS A 38 9.06 -20.05 -23.49
N PRO A 39 8.09 -20.86 -23.02
CA PRO A 39 6.66 -20.53 -23.18
C PRO A 39 6.22 -19.26 -22.44
N GLN A 40 7.01 -18.79 -21.47
CA GLN A 40 6.69 -17.63 -20.63
C GLN A 40 7.48 -16.37 -21.01
N SER A 41 8.59 -16.52 -21.74
CA SER A 41 9.41 -15.41 -22.23
C SER A 41 9.70 -15.59 -23.73
N PRO A 42 8.97 -14.87 -24.61
CA PRO A 42 9.27 -14.85 -26.04
C PRO A 42 10.69 -14.37 -26.34
N VAL A 43 11.24 -13.48 -25.51
CA VAL A 43 12.60 -12.93 -25.66
C VAL A 43 13.66 -14.01 -25.39
N ILE A 44 13.56 -14.72 -24.27
CA ILE A 44 14.48 -15.84 -23.97
C ILE A 44 14.29 -16.97 -25.00
N SER A 45 13.04 -17.25 -25.39
CA SER A 45 12.77 -18.22 -26.44
C SER A 45 13.44 -17.84 -27.76
N ALA A 46 13.39 -16.57 -28.16
CA ALA A 46 14.07 -16.10 -29.35
C ALA A 46 15.59 -16.25 -29.22
N ALA A 47 16.18 -15.82 -28.10
CA ALA A 47 17.63 -15.93 -27.87
C ALA A 47 18.15 -17.37 -28.06
N LEU A 48 17.42 -18.37 -27.57
CA LEU A 48 17.84 -19.77 -27.63
C LEU A 48 17.58 -20.48 -28.98
N HIS A 49 16.81 -19.87 -29.89
CA HIS A 49 16.33 -20.52 -31.12
C HIS A 49 16.53 -19.73 -32.42
N SER A 50 16.89 -18.44 -32.36
CA SER A 50 16.94 -17.57 -33.56
C SER A 50 18.27 -17.60 -34.32
N GLY A 51 19.18 -18.51 -33.99
CA GLY A 51 20.42 -18.73 -34.75
C GLY A 51 21.61 -17.85 -34.34
N PHE A 52 21.51 -17.14 -33.21
CA PHE A 52 22.64 -16.44 -32.59
C PHE A 52 23.57 -17.39 -31.81
N GLU A 53 24.66 -16.88 -31.26
CA GLU A 53 25.66 -17.70 -30.52
C GLU A 53 25.01 -18.52 -29.40
N GLU A 54 24.00 -17.96 -28.73
CA GLU A 54 23.20 -18.55 -27.67
C GLU A 54 22.44 -19.81 -28.12
N THR A 55 22.11 -19.90 -29.41
CA THR A 55 21.45 -21.09 -29.98
C THR A 55 22.37 -22.31 -29.91
N THR A 56 23.68 -22.09 -30.06
CA THR A 56 24.72 -23.14 -30.02
C THR A 56 25.26 -23.33 -28.61
N SER A 57 25.57 -22.24 -27.90
CA SER A 57 26.16 -22.29 -26.56
C SER A 57 25.16 -22.72 -25.49
N LYS A 58 23.86 -22.50 -25.70
CA LYS A 58 22.80 -22.65 -24.70
C LYS A 58 23.06 -21.82 -23.43
N VAL A 59 23.77 -20.71 -23.58
CA VAL A 59 24.07 -19.75 -22.52
C VAL A 59 23.41 -18.41 -22.85
N VAL A 60 22.65 -17.85 -21.91
CA VAL A 60 22.07 -16.51 -22.01
C VAL A 60 22.73 -15.62 -20.95
N ASN A 61 23.40 -14.56 -21.37
CA ASN A 61 24.05 -13.62 -20.45
C ASN A 61 23.10 -12.47 -20.08
N VAL A 62 23.08 -12.08 -18.81
CA VAL A 62 22.26 -10.99 -18.28
C VAL A 62 23.18 -9.99 -17.58
N ASN A 63 23.30 -8.80 -18.17
CA ASN A 63 24.24 -7.78 -17.71
C ASN A 63 23.53 -6.55 -17.12
N GLU A 64 22.27 -6.35 -17.49
CA GLU A 64 21.46 -5.18 -17.18
C GLU A 64 20.81 -5.25 -15.79
N PHE A 65 20.77 -6.44 -15.18
CA PHE A 65 20.09 -6.69 -13.91
C PHE A 65 21.02 -7.31 -12.87
N ASP A 66 20.71 -7.05 -11.60
CA ASP A 66 21.39 -7.70 -10.49
C ASP A 66 20.89 -9.14 -10.26
N VAL A 67 21.70 -9.90 -9.53
CA VAL A 67 21.47 -11.32 -9.25
C VAL A 67 20.16 -11.56 -8.49
N ALA A 68 19.76 -10.65 -7.59
CA ALA A 68 18.54 -10.80 -6.80
C ALA A 68 17.28 -10.61 -7.66
N THR A 69 17.33 -9.66 -8.60
CA THR A 69 16.29 -9.41 -9.59
C THR A 69 16.14 -10.62 -10.53
N VAL A 70 17.26 -11.16 -11.04
CA VAL A 70 17.25 -12.38 -11.87
C VAL A 70 16.73 -13.59 -11.09
N GLN A 71 17.14 -13.77 -9.83
CA GLN A 71 16.63 -14.84 -8.97
C GLN A 71 15.11 -14.73 -8.75
N SER A 72 14.58 -13.52 -8.59
CA SER A 72 13.13 -13.29 -8.45
C SER A 72 12.38 -13.67 -9.73
N MET A 73 12.90 -13.29 -10.90
CA MET A 73 12.35 -13.71 -12.20
C MET A 73 12.37 -15.24 -12.36
N VAL A 74 13.49 -15.89 -12.05
CA VAL A 74 13.63 -17.35 -12.12
C VAL A 74 12.65 -18.04 -11.17
N THR A 75 12.54 -17.56 -9.93
CA THR A 75 11.60 -18.11 -8.93
C THR A 75 10.16 -18.04 -9.45
N PHE A 76 9.78 -16.89 -10.03
CA PHE A 76 8.48 -16.70 -10.63
C PHE A 76 8.21 -17.67 -11.79
N LEU A 77 9.17 -17.86 -12.71
CA LEU A 77 9.00 -18.74 -13.87
C LEU A 77 8.66 -20.19 -13.47
N TYR A 78 9.08 -20.63 -12.28
CA TYR A 78 8.86 -22.00 -11.80
C TYR A 78 7.69 -22.13 -10.81
N THR A 79 7.27 -21.04 -10.18
CA THR A 79 6.26 -21.11 -9.09
C THR A 79 5.05 -20.24 -9.30
N GLY A 80 5.13 -19.25 -10.20
CA GLY A 80 4.13 -18.20 -10.36
C GLY A 80 4.20 -17.09 -9.30
N ASP A 81 5.16 -17.14 -8.37
CA ASP A 81 5.36 -16.12 -7.35
C ASP A 81 6.86 -15.85 -7.09
N TYR A 82 7.17 -14.80 -6.36
CA TYR A 82 8.52 -14.53 -5.86
C TYR A 82 8.46 -13.78 -4.53
N GLU A 83 9.48 -13.98 -3.72
CA GLU A 83 9.73 -13.21 -2.51
C GLU A 83 11.06 -12.48 -2.67
N LEU A 84 11.12 -11.26 -2.14
CA LEU A 84 12.39 -10.54 -2.08
C LEU A 84 13.30 -11.28 -1.09
N ALA A 85 14.52 -11.58 -1.52
CA ALA A 85 15.48 -12.26 -0.66
C ALA A 85 15.73 -11.38 0.59
N PRO A 86 15.79 -11.97 1.80
CA PRO A 86 16.26 -11.26 2.98
C PRO A 86 17.70 -10.80 2.74
N GLU A 87 18.03 -9.58 3.20
CA GLU A 87 19.35 -8.98 3.05
C GLU A 87 20.43 -9.71 3.83
N THR A 88 20.88 -10.86 3.36
CA THR A 88 22.09 -11.50 3.84
C THR A 88 22.70 -12.26 2.71
N GLU A 89 23.60 -11.63 1.95
CA GLU A 89 24.93 -12.14 1.57
C GLU A 89 25.76 -10.95 1.02
N LYS A 90 26.30 -10.10 1.92
CA LYS A 90 27.50 -9.33 1.55
C LYS A 90 28.64 -10.35 1.44
N PRO A 91 29.41 -10.40 0.33
CA PRO A 91 30.51 -11.35 0.21
C PRO A 91 31.51 -11.11 1.34
N VAL A 92 31.77 -12.14 2.14
CA VAL A 92 32.81 -12.13 3.17
C VAL A 92 34.15 -11.94 2.47
N GLN A 93 34.69 -10.72 2.51
CA GLN A 93 36.10 -10.51 2.23
C GLN A 93 36.89 -11.08 3.41
N VAL A 94 37.29 -12.34 3.28
CA VAL A 94 38.37 -12.91 4.08
C VAL A 94 39.63 -12.15 3.71
N LYS A 95 40.07 -11.23 4.58
CA LYS A 95 41.44 -10.77 4.60
C LYS A 95 42.14 -11.38 5.79
N ASP A 96 43.14 -12.18 5.44
CA ASP A 96 44.04 -12.89 6.32
C ASP A 96 44.77 -11.99 7.32
N ARG A 97 45.17 -12.65 8.41
CA ARG A 97 45.92 -12.20 9.58
C ARG A 97 47.24 -11.48 9.25
N ASP A 98 47.63 -10.49 10.05
CA ASP A 98 48.84 -10.60 10.93
C ASP A 98 49.04 -9.44 11.95
N LYS A 99 49.22 -9.86 13.21
CA LYS A 99 50.06 -9.42 14.36
C LYS A 99 50.28 -7.94 14.83
N LYS A 100 50.06 -7.81 16.17
CA LYS A 100 50.81 -7.11 17.28
C LYS A 100 50.91 -5.57 17.22
N SER A 101 50.75 -4.78 18.29
CA SER A 101 51.27 -4.80 19.68
C SER A 101 50.41 -3.88 20.62
N GLU A 102 50.22 -4.20 21.93
CA GLU A 102 50.75 -3.51 23.17
C GLU A 102 50.63 -1.98 23.15
N ASP A 103 50.23 -1.20 24.17
CA ASP A 103 49.67 -1.26 25.53
C ASP A 103 49.20 0.21 25.81
N ASP A 104 48.16 0.46 26.62
CA ASP A 104 48.14 1.53 27.65
C ASP A 104 46.74 1.80 28.28
N GLU A 105 46.82 2.30 29.51
CA GLU A 105 45.89 2.20 30.63
C GLU A 105 44.71 3.21 30.69
N VAL A 106 43.57 2.72 31.23
CA VAL A 106 42.77 3.22 32.38
C VAL A 106 42.31 4.71 32.42
N HIS A 107 40.99 4.95 32.36
CA HIS A 107 40.08 5.34 33.50
C HIS A 107 38.86 6.18 33.03
N GLY A 108 37.70 5.94 33.65
CA GLY A 108 36.56 6.86 33.66
C GLY A 108 35.19 6.20 33.44
N ASP A 109 34.59 5.71 34.51
CA ASP A 109 33.14 5.49 34.62
C ASP A 109 32.40 6.85 34.64
N GLU A 110 31.07 6.80 34.41
CA GLU A 110 30.05 7.88 34.34
C GLU A 110 29.78 8.31 32.87
N ASP A 111 28.59 8.17 32.26
CA ASP A 111 27.22 8.10 32.76
C ASP A 111 26.32 7.32 31.79
N LYS A 112 25.45 6.46 32.35
CA LYS A 112 24.27 5.92 31.66
C LYS A 112 23.15 6.95 31.69
N MET A 113 22.85 7.59 30.57
CA MET A 113 21.53 8.18 30.31
C MET A 113 21.17 8.08 28.82
N SER A 114 20.34 7.08 28.51
CA SER A 114 19.28 7.10 27.49
C SER A 114 19.58 7.74 26.12
N GLU A 115 20.15 6.97 25.21
CA GLU A 115 20.04 7.18 23.76
C GLU A 115 19.35 5.95 23.15
N ASP A 116 18.03 5.88 23.24
CA ASP A 116 17.27 4.84 22.57
C ASP A 116 15.88 5.37 22.23
N SER A 117 15.82 6.24 21.21
CA SER A 117 14.55 6.62 20.57
C SER A 117 14.66 7.22 19.16
N PHE A 118 15.86 7.37 18.58
CA PHE A 118 16.01 7.97 17.24
C PHE A 118 16.44 7.00 16.13
N ALA A 119 17.05 5.86 16.45
CA ALA A 119 17.55 4.92 15.43
C ALA A 119 16.46 4.04 14.80
N SER A 120 15.24 3.98 15.37
CA SER A 120 14.22 3.03 14.91
C SER A 120 13.38 3.50 13.72
N SER A 121 13.29 4.80 13.44
CA SER A 121 12.45 5.33 12.35
C SER A 121 13.15 5.30 10.98
N GLU A 122 14.40 5.76 10.90
CA GLU A 122 15.16 5.81 9.63
C GLU A 122 15.39 4.40 9.05
N GLU A 123 15.73 3.42 9.90
CA GLU A 123 15.91 2.03 9.45
C GLU A 123 14.65 1.42 8.84
N THR A 124 13.46 1.80 9.30
CA THR A 124 12.20 1.25 8.76
C THR A 124 11.78 1.90 7.45
N GLU A 125 12.21 3.15 7.23
CA GLU A 125 11.93 3.92 6.02
C GLU A 125 12.76 3.44 4.84
N ASP A 126 14.08 3.28 5.05
CA ASP A 126 14.99 2.74 4.02
C ASP A 126 14.56 1.32 3.59
N LYS A 127 14.18 0.46 4.55
CA LYS A 127 13.68 -0.89 4.26
C LYS A 127 12.40 -0.89 3.43
N THR A 128 11.56 0.14 3.55
CA THR A 128 10.32 0.25 2.76
C THR A 128 10.62 0.73 1.35
N ALA A 129 11.49 1.74 1.21
CA ALA A 129 11.97 2.22 -0.08
C ALA A 129 12.64 1.10 -0.89
N GLU A 130 13.56 0.36 -0.26
CA GLU A 130 14.28 -0.76 -0.86
C GLU A 130 13.36 -1.87 -1.36
N LYS A 131 12.29 -2.19 -0.61
CA LYS A 131 11.29 -3.18 -1.06
C LYS A 131 10.57 -2.71 -2.31
N ILE A 132 10.13 -1.45 -2.36
CA ILE A 132 9.48 -0.88 -3.54
C ILE A 132 10.44 -0.90 -4.72
N ILE A 133 11.67 -0.42 -4.53
CA ILE A 133 12.75 -0.42 -5.54
C ILE A 133 13.03 -1.83 -6.06
N SER A 134 13.09 -2.82 -5.18
CA SER A 134 13.30 -4.22 -5.59
C SER A 134 12.16 -4.73 -6.47
N HIS A 135 10.91 -4.40 -6.14
CA HIS A 135 9.78 -4.72 -7.00
C HIS A 135 9.77 -3.93 -8.32
N LEU A 136 10.23 -2.67 -8.34
CA LEU A 136 10.43 -1.90 -9.57
C LEU A 136 11.42 -2.62 -10.52
N ARG A 137 12.54 -3.09 -9.99
CA ARG A 137 13.52 -3.87 -10.76
C ARG A 137 12.96 -5.18 -11.28
N VAL A 138 12.14 -5.87 -10.48
CA VAL A 138 11.42 -7.08 -10.94
C VAL A 138 10.39 -6.76 -12.03
N ASN A 139 9.71 -5.60 -11.98
CA ASN A 139 8.89 -5.14 -13.09
C ASN A 139 9.74 -4.86 -14.35
N ALA A 140 10.89 -4.20 -14.20
CA ALA A 140 11.79 -3.86 -15.31
C ALA A 140 12.31 -5.11 -16.04
N ILE A 141 12.77 -6.14 -15.31
CA ILE A 141 13.21 -7.40 -15.93
C ILE A 141 12.04 -8.15 -16.58
N ALA A 142 10.82 -8.02 -16.04
CA ALA A 142 9.62 -8.60 -16.65
C ALA A 142 9.28 -7.95 -17.99
N ASP A 143 9.38 -6.62 -18.09
CA ASP A 143 9.21 -5.90 -19.35
C ASP A 143 10.29 -6.30 -20.36
N TYR A 144 11.57 -6.28 -19.94
CA TYR A 144 12.71 -6.64 -20.78
C TYR A 144 12.58 -8.03 -21.41
N TYR A 145 12.20 -9.04 -20.63
CA TYR A 145 12.02 -10.41 -21.13
C TYR A 145 10.59 -10.73 -21.60
N ASN A 146 9.70 -9.72 -21.63
CA ASN A 146 8.30 -9.84 -22.03
C ASN A 146 7.54 -10.95 -21.26
N ILE A 147 7.62 -10.90 -19.93
CA ILE A 147 6.96 -11.81 -18.99
C ILE A 147 5.78 -11.08 -18.34
N ALA A 148 4.72 -10.84 -19.12
CA ALA A 148 3.59 -9.99 -18.71
C ALA A 148 2.96 -10.37 -17.34
N LYS A 149 2.91 -11.66 -17.00
CA LYS A 149 2.38 -12.11 -15.71
C LYS A 149 3.26 -11.69 -14.52
N LEU A 150 4.58 -11.63 -14.70
CA LEU A 150 5.52 -11.15 -13.68
C LEU A 150 5.37 -9.65 -13.48
N GLY A 151 5.25 -8.87 -14.55
CA GLY A 151 5.00 -7.43 -14.49
C GLY A 151 3.71 -7.09 -13.74
N LYS A 152 2.62 -7.83 -13.99
CA LYS A 152 1.37 -7.68 -13.23
C LYS A 152 1.54 -8.02 -11.75
N LEU A 153 2.29 -9.06 -11.44
CA LEU A 153 2.52 -9.47 -10.06
C LEU A 153 3.37 -8.45 -9.30
N SER A 154 4.45 -7.93 -9.89
CA SER A 154 5.24 -6.85 -9.28
C SER A 154 4.41 -5.59 -9.06
N ASN A 155 3.61 -5.16 -10.03
CA ASN A 155 2.70 -4.02 -9.86
C ASN A 155 1.72 -4.25 -8.69
N SER A 156 1.16 -5.46 -8.57
CA SER A 156 0.25 -5.82 -7.46
C SER A 156 0.95 -5.79 -6.10
N LYS A 157 2.21 -6.24 -6.02
CA LYS A 157 3.00 -6.20 -4.77
C LYS A 157 3.38 -4.77 -4.39
N ILE A 158 3.73 -3.92 -5.36
CA ILE A 158 3.99 -2.49 -5.11
C ILE A 158 2.70 -1.81 -4.65
N GLU A 159 1.58 -2.04 -5.32
CA GLU A 159 0.28 -1.49 -4.90
C GLU A 159 -0.04 -1.86 -3.45
N ALA A 160 0.17 -3.12 -3.07
CA ALA A 160 -0.07 -3.57 -1.71
C ALA A 160 0.76 -2.79 -0.67
N ILE A 161 2.02 -2.47 -0.98
CA ILE A 161 2.88 -1.64 -0.11
C ILE A 161 2.40 -0.19 -0.08
N LEU A 162 1.97 0.37 -1.22
CA LEU A 162 1.54 1.77 -1.31
C LEU A 162 0.15 2.04 -0.72
N ARG A 163 -0.66 1.00 -0.45
CA ARG A 163 -1.97 1.14 0.22
C ARG A 163 -1.81 1.60 1.67
N ASP A 164 -0.72 1.20 2.32
CA ASP A 164 -0.42 1.61 3.69
C ASP A 164 0.08 3.07 3.72
N ASP A 165 0.11 3.68 4.90
CA ASP A 165 0.71 5.00 5.05
C ASP A 165 2.23 4.89 4.93
N LEU A 166 2.78 5.64 3.98
CA LEU A 166 4.19 5.70 3.64
C LEU A 166 4.78 6.96 4.27
N ASN A 167 6.05 6.89 4.64
CA ASN A 167 6.80 8.12 4.81
C ASN A 167 7.01 8.75 3.42
N PHE A 168 6.47 9.96 3.21
CA PHE A 168 6.58 10.68 1.95
C PHE A 168 8.03 10.96 1.51
N LEU A 169 9.00 10.89 2.44
CA LEU A 169 10.43 11.08 2.17
C LEU A 169 11.03 10.00 1.26
N ILE A 170 10.40 8.83 1.13
CA ILE A 170 10.88 7.75 0.24
C ILE A 170 10.48 7.96 -1.22
N ILE A 171 9.44 8.77 -1.47
CA ILE A 171 8.85 8.97 -2.82
C ILE A 171 9.88 9.45 -3.86
N PRO A 172 10.78 10.40 -3.55
CA PRO A 172 11.86 10.79 -4.45
C PRO A 172 12.73 9.64 -4.93
N GLN A 173 13.16 8.76 -4.02
CA GLN A 173 14.01 7.61 -4.35
C GLN A 173 13.27 6.63 -5.26
N VAL A 174 11.99 6.37 -4.96
CA VAL A 174 11.12 5.51 -5.77
C VAL A 174 10.92 6.08 -7.18
N ILE A 175 10.68 7.39 -7.30
CA ILE A 175 10.52 8.04 -8.61
C ILE A 175 11.81 8.00 -9.43
N GLN A 176 12.97 8.22 -8.79
CA GLN A 176 14.27 8.15 -9.46
C GLN A 176 14.53 6.75 -10.02
N GLU A 177 14.33 5.69 -9.23
CA GLU A 177 14.52 4.32 -9.70
C GLU A 177 13.54 3.97 -10.83
N MET A 178 12.26 4.33 -10.69
CA MET A 178 11.26 4.09 -11.73
C MET A 178 11.65 4.76 -13.06
N SER A 179 12.20 5.98 -13.00
CA SER A 179 12.63 6.73 -14.19
C SER A 179 13.84 6.11 -14.90
N ILE A 180 14.69 5.39 -14.17
CA ILE A 180 15.88 4.74 -14.73
C ILE A 180 15.52 3.43 -15.44
N SER A 181 14.68 2.61 -14.81
CA SER A 181 14.57 1.19 -15.14
C SER A 181 13.20 0.78 -15.68
N ASN A 182 12.16 1.61 -15.58
CA ASN A 182 10.79 1.20 -15.88
C ASN A 182 10.12 2.06 -16.94
N ARG A 183 9.36 1.42 -17.82
CA ARG A 183 8.53 2.07 -18.86
C ARG A 183 7.05 1.72 -18.76
N ASP A 184 6.70 0.91 -17.76
CA ASP A 184 5.35 0.42 -17.49
C ASP A 184 4.42 1.59 -17.13
N ALA A 185 3.33 1.74 -17.89
CA ALA A 185 2.38 2.83 -17.68
C ALA A 185 1.48 2.62 -16.46
N ASP A 186 1.15 1.37 -16.12
CA ASP A 186 0.38 1.05 -14.92
C ASP A 186 1.20 1.41 -13.68
N LEU A 187 2.50 1.12 -13.71
CA LEU A 187 3.43 1.46 -12.65
C LEU A 187 3.59 2.98 -12.48
N ARG A 188 3.75 3.71 -13.58
CA ARG A 188 3.81 5.18 -13.54
C ARG A 188 2.55 5.77 -12.91
N SER A 189 1.38 5.26 -13.29
CA SER A 189 0.09 5.70 -12.76
C SER A 189 -0.05 5.39 -11.27
N LEU A 190 0.47 4.25 -10.83
CA LEU A 190 0.51 3.83 -9.44
C LEU A 190 1.38 4.77 -8.59
N ILE A 191 2.62 5.05 -9.04
CA ILE A 191 3.53 5.98 -8.36
C ILE A 191 2.99 7.41 -8.38
N ALA A 192 2.39 7.85 -9.49
CA ALA A 192 1.75 9.17 -9.59
C ALA A 192 0.60 9.32 -8.57
N SER A 193 -0.23 8.28 -8.44
CA SER A 193 -1.35 8.26 -7.48
C SER A 193 -0.86 8.29 -6.03
N ALA A 194 0.20 7.53 -5.70
CA ALA A 194 0.82 7.59 -4.38
C ALA A 194 1.46 8.96 -4.11
N THR A 195 2.13 9.55 -5.09
CA THR A 195 2.71 10.90 -4.97
C THR A 195 1.63 11.95 -4.71
N ALA A 196 0.49 11.87 -5.42
CA ALA A 196 -0.65 12.75 -5.22
C ALA A 196 -1.30 12.62 -3.83
N LYS A 197 -1.24 11.43 -3.21
CA LYS A 197 -1.70 11.21 -1.82
C LYS A 197 -0.93 12.10 -0.84
N TYR A 198 0.39 12.21 -1.01
CA TYR A 198 1.31 12.97 -0.13
C TYR A 198 1.74 14.34 -0.69
N ILE A 199 0.98 14.90 -1.64
CA ILE A 199 1.38 16.14 -2.32
C ILE A 199 1.47 17.33 -1.37
N GLU A 200 0.70 17.35 -0.28
CA GLU A 200 0.70 18.45 0.70
C GLU A 200 2.03 18.48 1.47
N GLU A 201 2.48 17.32 1.94
CA GLU A 201 3.73 17.11 2.65
C GLU A 201 4.93 17.34 1.73
N LEU A 202 4.87 16.81 0.50
CA LEU A 202 5.91 16.98 -0.52
C LEU A 202 6.10 18.43 -0.96
N THR A 203 5.02 19.21 -1.08
CA THR A 203 5.11 20.63 -1.45
C THR A 203 5.59 21.49 -0.30
N SER A 204 5.21 21.15 0.94
CA SER A 204 5.65 21.86 2.15
C SER A 204 7.12 21.62 2.48
N SER A 205 7.64 20.41 2.22
CA SER A 205 9.05 20.04 2.43
C SER A 205 10.00 20.53 1.34
N GLN A 206 9.49 21.08 0.23
CA GLN A 206 10.25 21.53 -0.96
C GLN A 206 11.06 20.42 -1.68
N VAL A 207 10.92 19.16 -1.28
CA VAL A 207 11.65 18.01 -1.83
C VAL A 207 11.41 17.84 -3.34
N LEU A 208 10.20 18.17 -3.82
CA LEU A 208 9.86 18.10 -5.24
C LEU A 208 10.71 19.02 -6.13
N ARG A 209 11.31 20.10 -5.60
CA ARG A 209 12.14 21.02 -6.40
C ARG A 209 13.46 20.40 -6.84
N ALA A 210 13.97 19.44 -6.07
CA ALA A 210 15.21 18.74 -6.37
C ALA A 210 14.98 17.48 -7.22
N LEU A 211 13.73 17.10 -7.44
CA LEU A 211 13.37 15.88 -8.14
C LEU A 211 13.28 16.15 -9.64
N ASP A 212 14.10 15.43 -10.41
CA ASP A 212 13.98 15.43 -11.87
C ASP A 212 12.79 14.55 -12.27
N LEU A 213 11.71 15.19 -12.72
CA LEU A 213 10.46 14.52 -13.07
C LEU A 213 10.33 14.41 -14.58
N GLU A 214 10.18 13.18 -15.07
CA GLU A 214 9.81 12.94 -16.47
C GLU A 214 8.47 13.65 -16.79
N HIS A 215 8.37 14.21 -18.01
CA HIS A 215 7.19 14.96 -18.44
C HIS A 215 5.88 14.18 -18.26
N ASN A 216 5.84 12.91 -18.65
CA ASN A 216 4.66 12.07 -18.53
C ASN A 216 4.27 11.83 -17.06
N LEU A 217 5.26 11.59 -16.20
CA LEU A 217 5.02 11.41 -14.76
C LEU A 217 4.47 12.69 -14.13
N ALA A 218 5.02 13.86 -14.49
CA ALA A 218 4.53 15.14 -13.98
C ALA A 218 3.06 15.37 -14.36
N ILE A 219 2.67 15.05 -15.60
CA ILE A 219 1.27 15.13 -16.04
C ILE A 219 0.40 14.17 -15.22
N GLU A 220 0.81 12.90 -15.07
CA GLU A 220 0.03 11.91 -14.33
C GLU A 220 -0.13 12.27 -12.85
N ILE A 221 0.89 12.86 -12.22
CA ILE A 221 0.80 13.39 -10.85
C ILE A 221 -0.23 14.53 -10.78
N LEU A 222 -0.20 15.48 -11.71
CA LEU A 222 -1.17 16.58 -11.76
C LEU A 222 -2.61 16.07 -11.95
N GLU A 223 -2.82 15.11 -12.84
CA GLU A 223 -4.11 14.48 -13.03
C GLU A 223 -4.58 13.71 -11.78
N ALA A 224 -3.68 13.00 -11.11
CA ALA A 224 -3.98 12.29 -9.86
C ALA A 224 -4.34 13.27 -8.73
N CYS A 225 -3.64 14.40 -8.63
CA CYS A 225 -4.00 15.49 -7.72
C CYS A 225 -5.40 16.04 -8.05
N GLY A 226 -5.71 16.26 -9.32
CA GLY A 226 -7.04 16.71 -9.77
C GLY A 226 -8.15 15.74 -9.35
N ARG A 227 -7.97 14.43 -9.58
CA ARG A 227 -8.90 13.38 -9.13
C ARG A 227 -9.09 13.38 -7.61
N ARG A 228 -7.99 13.54 -6.86
CA ARG A 228 -8.05 13.60 -5.39
C ARG A 228 -8.82 14.82 -4.90
N ILE A 229 -8.56 16.00 -5.48
CA ILE A 229 -9.29 17.24 -5.15
C ILE A 229 -10.78 17.08 -5.44
N GLN A 230 -11.14 16.53 -6.61
CA GLN A 230 -12.53 16.29 -6.95
C GLN A 230 -13.22 15.38 -5.90
N LYS A 231 -12.58 14.27 -5.54
CA LYS A 231 -13.09 13.35 -4.51
C LYS A 231 -13.27 14.05 -3.15
N LEU A 232 -12.28 14.82 -2.72
CA LEU A 232 -12.37 15.58 -1.45
C LEU A 232 -13.53 16.60 -1.48
N VAL A 233 -13.76 17.26 -2.62
CA VAL A 233 -14.89 18.19 -2.77
C VAL A 233 -16.25 17.45 -2.69
N GLU A 234 -16.36 16.28 -3.30
CA GLU A 234 -17.55 15.40 -3.23
C GLU A 234 -17.78 14.87 -1.79
N ASP A 235 -16.72 14.48 -1.09
CA ASP A 235 -16.81 14.04 0.30
C ASP A 235 -17.25 15.19 1.22
N VAL A 236 -16.71 16.40 1.02
CA VAL A 236 -17.09 17.60 1.79
C VAL A 236 -18.54 18.02 1.51
N SER A 237 -19.01 17.96 0.26
CA SER A 237 -20.40 18.28 -0.06
C SER A 237 -21.36 17.28 0.59
N THR A 238 -21.06 15.98 0.50
CA THR A 238 -21.84 14.90 1.13
C THR A 238 -21.87 15.07 2.66
N ALA A 239 -20.73 15.35 3.28
CA ALA A 239 -20.65 15.59 4.73
C ALA A 239 -21.47 16.82 5.15
N ARG A 240 -21.50 17.88 4.33
CA ARG A 240 -22.28 19.09 4.59
C ARG A 240 -23.80 18.82 4.54
N GLU A 241 -24.26 18.03 3.58
CA GLU A 241 -25.68 17.64 3.46
C GLU A 241 -26.11 16.79 4.68
N LEU A 242 -25.31 15.80 5.05
CA LEU A 242 -25.56 14.97 6.23
C LEU A 242 -25.64 15.84 7.50
N ARG A 243 -24.72 16.79 7.66
CA ARG A 243 -24.73 17.72 8.80
C ARG A 243 -25.98 18.59 8.83
N GLN A 244 -26.46 19.07 7.68
CA GLN A 244 -27.72 19.84 7.62
C GLN A 244 -28.93 18.99 8.00
N VAL A 245 -29.01 17.74 7.53
CA VAL A 245 -30.09 16.82 7.91
C VAL A 245 -30.04 16.54 9.40
N GLN A 246 -28.85 16.28 9.96
CA GLN A 246 -28.67 16.03 11.38
C GLN A 246 -29.08 17.24 12.24
N GLU A 247 -28.72 18.45 11.83
CA GLU A 247 -29.11 19.68 12.54
C GLU A 247 -30.61 19.92 12.50
N ARG A 248 -31.26 19.64 11.36
CA ARG A 248 -32.73 19.70 11.23
C ARG A 248 -33.42 18.69 12.13
N VAL A 249 -32.95 17.44 12.15
CA VAL A 249 -33.47 16.39 13.04
C VAL A 249 -33.32 16.82 14.50
N ARG A 250 -32.15 17.33 14.88
CA ARG A 250 -31.87 17.81 16.25
C ARG A 250 -32.81 18.94 16.64
N THR A 251 -32.93 19.97 15.80
CA THR A 251 -33.79 21.13 16.06
C THR A 251 -35.26 20.73 16.22
N LEU A 252 -35.76 19.88 15.31
CA LEU A 252 -37.14 19.39 15.38
C LEU A 252 -37.37 18.51 16.61
N SER A 253 -36.41 17.66 16.97
CA SER A 253 -36.50 16.83 18.18
C SER A 253 -36.59 17.70 19.43
N ILE A 254 -35.73 18.70 19.55
CA ILE A 254 -35.74 19.65 20.68
C ILE A 254 -37.09 20.37 20.75
N ALA A 255 -37.59 20.91 19.64
CA ALA A 255 -38.89 21.59 19.61
C ALA A 255 -40.04 20.68 20.05
N LYS A 256 -40.07 19.43 19.56
CA LYS A 256 -41.11 18.44 19.92
C LYS A 256 -41.03 18.04 21.40
N ILE A 257 -39.83 17.83 21.94
CA ILE A 257 -39.62 17.49 23.36
C ILE A 257 -40.03 18.67 24.25
N SER A 258 -39.61 19.89 23.92
CA SER A 258 -39.97 21.09 24.68
C SER A 258 -41.49 21.28 24.75
N SER A 259 -42.21 21.07 23.63
CA SER A 259 -43.67 21.14 23.62
C SER A 259 -44.33 20.09 24.54
N ALA A 260 -43.79 18.87 24.59
CA ALA A 260 -44.30 17.83 25.49
C ALA A 260 -44.05 18.18 26.97
N ILE A 261 -42.85 18.71 27.29
CA ILE A 261 -42.53 19.18 28.63
C ILE A 261 -43.47 20.32 29.06
N ASP A 262 -43.77 21.27 28.19
CA ASP A 262 -44.69 22.38 28.49
C ASP A 262 -46.13 21.90 28.74
N LEU A 263 -46.57 20.88 27.99
CA LEU A 263 -47.88 20.25 28.21
C LEU A 263 -47.95 19.51 29.56
N LEU A 264 -46.87 18.82 29.94
CA LEU A 264 -46.74 18.18 31.27
C LEU A 264 -46.88 19.20 32.39
N LYS A 265 -46.13 20.31 32.30
CA LYS A 265 -46.16 21.38 33.31
C LYS A 265 -47.55 21.98 33.51
N LYS A 266 -48.37 22.04 32.44
CA LYS A 266 -49.71 22.62 32.46
C LYS A 266 -50.81 21.64 32.86
N THR A 267 -50.52 20.33 32.88
CA THR A 267 -51.53 19.29 33.10
C THR A 267 -51.35 18.65 34.47
N SER A 268 -52.15 19.07 35.45
CA SER A 268 -52.14 18.48 36.81
C SER A 268 -53.05 17.26 36.96
N ARG A 269 -54.10 17.15 36.13
CA ARG A 269 -55.08 16.05 36.13
C ARG A 269 -55.47 15.63 34.72
N CYS A 270 -55.86 14.36 34.57
CA CYS A 270 -56.35 13.85 33.29
C CYS A 270 -57.71 14.45 32.93
N ARG A 271 -57.89 14.89 31.68
CA ARG A 271 -59.15 15.48 31.18
C ARG A 271 -60.30 14.48 31.04
N HIS A 272 -59.99 13.18 31.05
CA HIS A 272 -60.97 12.12 30.88
C HIS A 272 -61.32 11.43 32.21
N CYS A 273 -60.34 10.91 32.94
CA CYS A 273 -60.59 10.20 34.20
C CYS A 273 -60.46 11.07 35.46
N ASN A 274 -60.01 12.33 35.35
CA ASN A 274 -59.83 13.29 36.46
C ASN A 274 -58.83 12.86 37.57
N ASN A 275 -58.10 11.76 37.40
CA ASN A 275 -57.00 11.37 38.28
C ASN A 275 -55.82 12.35 38.19
N LEU A 276 -54.94 12.34 39.19
CA LEU A 276 -53.63 13.02 39.13
C LEU A 276 -52.92 12.60 37.84
N PHE A 277 -52.37 13.56 37.10
CA PHE A 277 -51.81 13.28 35.79
C PHE A 277 -50.43 12.63 35.88
N GLY A 278 -50.41 11.30 35.87
CA GLY A 278 -49.27 10.48 35.45
C GLY A 278 -49.38 10.17 33.95
N CYS A 279 -48.24 10.10 33.25
CA CYS A 279 -48.22 9.79 31.83
C CYS A 279 -47.03 8.95 31.39
N TYR A 280 -47.18 8.27 30.25
CA TYR A 280 -46.07 7.77 29.45
C TYR A 280 -46.04 8.49 28.09
N ILE A 281 -44.85 8.52 27.48
CA ILE A 281 -44.60 9.19 26.21
C ILE A 281 -44.70 8.16 25.09
N GLU A 282 -45.51 8.44 24.09
CA GLU A 282 -45.53 7.71 22.82
C GLU A 282 -44.70 8.49 21.78
N GLU A 283 -43.72 7.79 21.19
CA GLU A 283 -42.81 8.37 20.21
C GLU A 283 -43.49 8.62 18.85
N PRO A 284 -43.13 9.71 18.15
CA PRO A 284 -43.64 9.96 16.81
C PRO A 284 -43.09 8.95 15.80
N ALA A 285 -43.93 8.48 14.87
CA ALA A 285 -43.52 7.57 13.79
C ALA A 285 -42.38 8.10 12.90
N SER A 286 -42.18 9.42 12.84
CA SER A 286 -41.03 10.05 12.18
C SER A 286 -40.76 11.41 12.79
N VAL A 287 -39.52 11.67 13.22
CA VAL A 287 -39.13 12.99 13.76
C VAL A 287 -39.20 14.08 12.68
N LEU A 288 -39.01 13.71 11.40
CA LEU A 288 -38.91 14.64 10.27
C LEU A 288 -40.25 15.20 9.80
N THR A 289 -41.36 14.49 10.03
CA THR A 289 -42.69 14.95 9.63
C THR A 289 -43.21 15.97 10.64
N GLY A 290 -43.60 17.16 10.19
CA GLY A 290 -44.14 18.22 11.06
C GLY A 290 -45.46 17.86 11.77
N VAL A 291 -46.17 16.82 11.30
CA VAL A 291 -47.49 16.43 11.82
C VAL A 291 -47.39 15.43 12.98
N SER A 292 -46.25 14.75 13.16
CA SER A 292 -46.04 13.83 14.28
C SER A 292 -45.46 14.58 15.48
N ALA A 293 -46.08 14.47 16.64
CA ALA A 293 -45.55 15.02 17.89
C ALA A 293 -45.39 13.88 18.90
N TYR A 294 -44.59 14.09 19.94
CA TYR A 294 -44.67 13.22 21.11
C TYR A 294 -46.07 13.31 21.68
N VAL A 295 -46.70 12.16 21.92
CA VAL A 295 -48.04 12.10 22.48
C VAL A 295 -47.92 11.70 23.94
N LEU A 296 -48.45 12.53 24.83
CA LEU A 296 -48.53 12.19 26.25
C LEU A 296 -49.82 11.41 26.48
N ARG A 297 -49.74 10.22 27.06
CA ARG A 297 -50.94 9.42 27.39
C ARG A 297 -51.10 9.29 28.88
N CYS A 298 -52.32 9.51 29.37
CA CYS A 298 -52.64 9.30 30.77
C CYS A 298 -52.38 7.84 31.15
N GLU A 299 -51.61 7.63 32.23
CA GLU A 299 -51.25 6.31 32.73
C GLU A 299 -52.46 5.49 33.18
N SER A 300 -53.49 6.14 33.76
CA SER A 300 -54.66 5.43 34.28
C SER A 300 -55.69 5.01 33.23
N CYS A 301 -55.80 5.72 32.11
CA CYS A 301 -56.89 5.50 31.14
C CYS A 301 -56.46 5.52 29.66
N GLY A 302 -55.18 5.73 29.36
CA GLY A 302 -54.66 5.80 28.00
C GLY A 302 -55.12 7.01 27.17
N CYS A 303 -55.88 7.94 27.77
CA CYS A 303 -56.37 9.13 27.09
C CYS A 303 -55.18 9.95 26.56
N ARG A 304 -55.25 10.33 25.28
CA ARG A 304 -54.26 11.19 24.63
C ARG A 304 -54.34 12.60 25.18
N HIS A 305 -53.19 13.21 25.43
CA HIS A 305 -52.98 14.63 25.71
C HIS A 305 -51.98 15.16 24.68
N SER A 306 -52.35 16.24 24.01
CA SER A 306 -51.58 16.91 22.94
C SER A 306 -51.88 18.39 22.99
#